data_AF-A0A1Z8Z5M6-F1
#
_entry.id   AF-A0A1Z8Z5M6-F1
#
_cell.length_a   1.000
_cell.length_b   1.000
_cell.length_c   1.000
_cell.angle_alpha   90.00
_cell.angle_beta   90.00
_cell.angle_gamma   90.00
#
_symmetry.space_group_name_H-M   'P 1'
#
loop_
_entity.id
_entity.type
_entity.pdbx_description
1 polymer ?
#
loop_
_entity_poly.entity_id
_entity_poly.type
_entity_poly.pdbx_seq_one_letter_code
_entity_poly.pdbx_strand_id
1 'polypeptide(L)'
;MFRIYFFSLTFATLLSIFSIFQNTVWADEKPRNFLEFSTDFAAKCVTRGGVMIYLTNTHKKKAIKVTLHRWFMDRPTADRGKTVLPPSSPPDPLGCSLISDGKQEWKIIKAEWLPQ
;
A
#
# COMPACT_ATOMS: atom_id res chain seq x y z
N MET A 1 60.68 17.38 -26.78
CA MET A 1 60.63 16.83 -25.40
C MET A 1 59.91 17.88 -24.55
N PHE A 2 58.75 17.52 -23.97
CA PHE A 2 58.00 18.08 -22.81
C PHE A 2 58.30 19.53 -22.35
N ARG A 3 57.34 20.42 -22.04
CA ARG A 3 56.22 20.25 -21.08
C ARG A 3 55.43 21.58 -21.05
N ILE A 4 54.22 21.66 -21.63
CA ILE A 4 52.93 21.75 -20.92
C ILE A 4 53.02 22.29 -19.49
N TYR A 5 53.01 23.62 -19.31
CA TYR A 5 52.73 24.27 -18.02
C TYR A 5 52.19 25.68 -18.21
N PHE A 6 50.98 25.87 -18.76
CA PHE A 6 50.30 27.17 -18.60
C PHE A 6 48.77 27.10 -18.70
N PHE A 7 48.18 25.91 -18.56
CA PHE A 7 46.74 25.71 -18.79
C PHE A 7 46.10 24.86 -17.70
N SER A 8 46.44 25.11 -16.42
CA SER A 8 45.98 24.26 -15.31
C SER A 8 45.29 24.98 -14.15
N LEU A 9 45.12 26.31 -14.18
CA LEU A 9 44.55 27.02 -13.01
C LEU A 9 43.17 27.66 -13.22
N THR A 10 42.63 27.73 -14.44
CA THR A 10 41.32 28.38 -14.68
C THR A 10 40.15 27.40 -14.88
N PHE A 11 40.40 26.09 -14.96
CA PHE A 11 39.35 25.10 -15.19
C PHE A 11 38.75 24.50 -13.90
N ALA A 12 39.41 24.69 -12.75
CA ALA A 12 39.04 24.03 -11.50
C ALA A 12 37.97 24.76 -10.66
N THR A 13 37.58 25.99 -11.03
CA THR A 13 36.64 26.81 -10.22
C THR A 13 35.23 26.90 -10.80
N LEU A 14 34.98 26.42 -12.02
CA LEU A 14 33.64 26.44 -12.63
C LEU A 14 32.83 25.14 -12.41
N LEU A 15 33.45 24.08 -11.89
CA LEU A 15 32.79 22.78 -11.65
C LEU A 15 32.26 22.59 -10.22
N SER A 16 32.54 23.51 -9.30
CA SER A 16 32.24 23.35 -7.86
C SER A 16 30.93 24.00 -7.38
N ILE A 17 30.19 24.70 -8.25
CA ILE A 17 28.95 25.41 -7.83
C ILE A 17 27.67 24.64 -8.21
N PHE A 18 27.73 23.64 -9.09
CA PHE A 18 26.53 23.02 -9.67
C PHE A 18 26.14 21.65 -9.05
N SER A 19 26.32 21.45 -7.74
CA SER A 19 26.03 20.14 -7.11
C SER A 19 25.12 20.16 -5.88
N ILE A 20 24.41 21.25 -5.56
CA ILE A 20 23.65 21.34 -4.30
C ILE A 20 22.14 21.58 -4.48
N PHE A 21 21.55 21.31 -5.64
CA PHE A 21 20.09 21.17 -5.74
C PHE A 21 19.68 19.71 -5.69
N GLN A 22 19.91 19.06 -4.55
CA GLN A 22 19.17 17.84 -4.24
C GLN A 22 17.74 18.25 -3.86
N ASN A 23 16.85 18.25 -4.84
CA ASN A 23 15.42 18.29 -4.59
C ASN A 23 15.04 16.99 -3.89
N THR A 24 14.99 16.97 -2.55
CA THR A 24 14.25 15.95 -1.83
C THR A 24 12.77 16.10 -2.19
N VAL A 25 12.33 15.33 -3.19
CA VAL A 25 10.91 15.10 -3.44
C VAL A 25 10.40 14.30 -2.25
N TRP A 26 9.62 14.93 -1.38
CA TRP A 26 8.83 14.22 -0.39
C TRP A 26 7.76 13.47 -1.17
N ALA A 27 8.01 12.19 -1.43
CA ALA A 27 7.04 11.36 -2.12
C ALA A 27 5.81 11.22 -1.22
N ASP A 28 4.66 11.70 -1.69
CA ASP A 28 3.41 11.48 -0.99
C ASP A 28 3.15 9.98 -0.86
N GLU A 29 3.08 9.54 0.38
CA GLU A 29 2.74 8.17 0.74
C GLU A 29 1.34 7.82 0.20
N LYS A 30 1.26 6.79 -0.65
CA LYS A 30 -0.02 6.32 -1.19
C LYS A 30 -0.72 5.44 -0.13
N PRO A 31 -2.00 5.68 0.21
CA PRO A 31 -2.71 4.90 1.23
C PRO A 31 -2.69 3.40 0.93
N ARG A 32 -2.77 3.03 -0.36
CA ARG A 32 -2.78 1.62 -0.80
C ARG A 32 -1.54 0.83 -0.37
N ASN A 33 -0.40 1.49 -0.18
CA ASN A 33 0.85 0.82 0.19
C ASN A 33 0.85 0.34 1.66
N PHE A 34 -0.13 0.77 2.45
CA PHE A 34 -0.27 0.44 3.86
C PHE A 34 -1.45 -0.49 4.14
N LEU A 35 -1.98 -1.13 3.09
CA LEU A 35 -3.08 -2.07 3.20
C LEU A 35 -2.56 -3.49 2.96
N GLU A 36 -2.75 -4.36 3.95
CA GLU A 36 -2.28 -5.73 3.90
C GLU A 36 -3.42 -6.72 4.15
N PHE A 37 -3.55 -7.71 3.27
CA PHE A 37 -4.45 -8.85 3.47
C PHE A 37 -3.75 -9.91 4.30
N SER A 38 -4.47 -10.47 5.27
CA SER A 38 -4.01 -11.64 6.03
C SER A 38 -5.13 -12.65 6.16
N THR A 39 -4.79 -13.85 6.61
CA THR A 39 -5.75 -14.95 6.78
C THR A 39 -5.55 -15.68 8.11
N ASP A 40 -6.63 -16.21 8.66
CA ASP A 40 -6.60 -17.04 9.88
C ASP A 40 -7.57 -18.22 9.80
N PHE A 41 -7.31 -19.29 10.55
CA PHE A 41 -8.11 -20.50 10.64
C PHE A 41 -9.27 -20.35 11.64
N ALA A 42 -10.06 -19.28 11.51
CA ALA A 42 -11.24 -19.08 12.35
C ALA A 42 -12.21 -20.27 12.21
N ALA A 43 -12.62 -20.86 13.34
CA ALA A 43 -13.39 -22.12 13.39
C ALA A 43 -14.58 -22.14 12.41
N LYS A 44 -15.36 -21.05 12.34
CA LYS A 44 -16.53 -20.90 11.45
C LYS A 44 -16.23 -20.95 9.95
N CYS A 45 -14.98 -20.71 9.56
CA CYS A 45 -14.51 -20.79 8.17
C CYS A 45 -13.91 -22.16 7.89
N VAL A 46 -13.15 -22.71 8.85
CA VAL A 46 -12.52 -24.03 8.73
C VAL A 46 -13.55 -25.15 8.61
N THR A 47 -14.69 -25.04 9.30
CA THR A 47 -15.80 -26.02 9.18
C THR A 47 -16.33 -26.16 7.75
N ARG A 48 -16.05 -25.18 6.87
CA ARG A 48 -16.42 -25.19 5.45
C ARG A 48 -15.21 -25.36 4.53
N GLY A 49 -14.03 -25.68 5.06
CA GLY A 49 -12.79 -25.81 4.28
C GLY A 49 -12.17 -24.47 3.85
N GLY A 50 -12.56 -23.35 4.47
CA GLY A 50 -12.04 -22.02 4.17
C GLY A 50 -11.21 -21.42 5.31
N VAL A 51 -10.75 -20.19 5.09
CA VAL A 51 -10.05 -19.35 6.07
C VAL A 51 -10.76 -18.01 6.22
N MET A 52 -10.63 -17.34 7.36
CA MET A 52 -11.05 -15.96 7.49
C MET A 52 -10.06 -15.06 6.75
N ILE A 53 -10.56 -14.10 5.97
CA ILE A 53 -9.76 -13.07 5.32
C ILE A 53 -9.92 -11.77 6.11
N TYR A 54 -8.79 -11.11 6.36
CA TYR A 54 -8.72 -9.82 7.04
C TYR A 54 -8.06 -8.77 6.16
N LEU A 55 -8.31 -7.50 6.50
CA LEU A 55 -7.59 -6.36 5.96
C LEU A 55 -7.07 -5.47 7.08
N THR A 56 -5.80 -5.09 7.01
CA THR A 56 -5.13 -4.30 8.05
C THR A 56 -4.56 -3.01 7.48
N ASN A 57 -4.61 -1.94 8.26
CA ASN A 57 -3.86 -0.72 8.03
C ASN A 57 -2.52 -0.77 8.79
N THR A 58 -1.42 -0.81 8.05
CA THR A 58 -0.06 -0.85 8.61
C THR A 58 0.53 0.54 8.86
N HIS A 59 -0.17 1.61 8.45
CA HIS A 59 0.27 2.97 8.68
C HIS A 59 0.09 3.39 10.15
N LYS A 60 1.15 3.93 10.75
CA LYS A 60 1.21 4.19 12.21
C LYS A 60 0.35 5.36 12.71
N LYS A 61 -0.02 6.31 11.84
CA LYS A 61 -0.63 7.60 12.27
C LYS A 61 -1.90 8.03 11.55
N LYS A 62 -2.25 7.41 10.42
CA LYS A 62 -3.28 7.89 9.50
C LYS A 62 -4.28 6.77 9.29
N ALA A 63 -5.56 7.11 9.39
CA ALA A 63 -6.63 6.20 9.06
C ALA A 63 -6.84 6.15 7.55
N ILE A 64 -7.23 4.98 7.05
CA ILE A 64 -7.46 4.76 5.61
C ILE A 64 -8.91 4.35 5.42
N LYS A 65 -9.61 5.10 4.56
CA LYS A 65 -10.91 4.68 4.03
C LYS A 65 -10.67 3.76 2.85
N VAL A 66 -11.16 2.54 2.94
CA VAL A 66 -11.01 1.51 1.90
C VAL A 66 -12.36 1.22 1.28
N THR A 67 -12.43 1.28 -0.05
CA THR A 67 -13.55 0.74 -0.82
C THR A 67 -13.15 -0.61 -1.38
N LEU A 68 -13.85 -1.66 -0.95
CA LEU A 68 -13.66 -3.04 -1.33
C LEU A 68 -14.76 -3.48 -2.30
N HIS A 69 -14.41 -4.39 -3.18
CA HIS A 69 -15.33 -5.11 -4.03
C HIS A 69 -15.20 -6.59 -3.72
N ARG A 70 -16.32 -7.20 -3.35
CA ARG A 70 -16.37 -8.65 -3.16
C ARG A 70 -16.50 -9.34 -4.51
N TRP A 71 -15.76 -10.42 -4.65
CA TRP A 71 -15.81 -11.33 -5.78
C TRP A 71 -16.33 -12.67 -5.27
N PHE A 72 -17.32 -13.23 -5.95
CA PHE A 72 -17.89 -14.52 -5.64
C PHE A 72 -17.86 -15.37 -6.90
N MET A 73 -17.28 -16.58 -6.80
CA MET A 73 -17.11 -17.49 -7.94
C MET A 73 -16.50 -16.76 -9.17
N ASP A 74 -15.42 -16.01 -8.91
CA ASP A 74 -14.68 -15.22 -9.91
C ASP A 74 -15.49 -14.12 -10.62
N ARG A 75 -16.64 -13.73 -10.05
CA ARG A 75 -17.47 -12.63 -10.53
C ARG A 75 -17.56 -11.49 -9.50
N PRO A 76 -17.43 -10.23 -9.93
CA PRO A 76 -17.70 -9.09 -9.04
C PRO A 76 -19.17 -9.09 -8.60
N THR A 77 -19.41 -8.86 -7.31
CA THR A 77 -20.78 -8.67 -6.79
C THR A 77 -21.25 -7.22 -6.96
N ALA A 78 -22.53 -6.92 -6.74
CA ALA A 78 -23.02 -5.54 -6.90
C ALA A 78 -22.57 -4.61 -5.74
N ASP A 79 -22.29 -5.17 -4.57
CA ASP A 79 -21.94 -4.44 -3.37
C ASP A 79 -20.49 -3.93 -3.39
N ARG A 80 -20.32 -2.66 -3.02
CA ARG A 80 -19.03 -2.06 -2.69
C ARG A 80 -18.99 -1.79 -1.19
N GLY A 81 -18.27 -2.62 -0.46
CA GLY A 81 -18.02 -2.42 0.96
C GLY A 81 -17.14 -1.20 1.19
N LYS A 82 -17.50 -0.36 2.16
CA LYS A 82 -16.64 0.75 2.61
C LYS A 82 -16.29 0.51 4.08
N THR A 83 -15.00 0.44 4.37
CA THR A 83 -14.49 0.30 5.74
C THR A 83 -13.50 1.43 6.02
N VAL A 84 -13.40 1.79 7.30
CA VAL A 84 -12.41 2.74 7.80
C VAL A 84 -11.47 1.95 8.68
N LEU A 85 -10.18 1.99 8.36
CA LEU A 85 -9.14 1.31 9.11
C LEU A 85 -8.31 2.33 9.88
N PRO A 86 -8.53 2.49 11.20
CA PRO A 86 -7.70 3.35 12.04
C PRO A 86 -6.24 2.88 12.06
N PRO A 87 -5.29 3.77 12.39
CA PRO A 87 -3.91 3.35 12.60
C PRO A 87 -3.81 2.42 13.81
N SER A 88 -2.96 1.39 13.73
CA SER A 88 -2.70 0.45 14.82
C SER A 88 -3.96 -0.27 15.35
N SER A 89 -5.03 -0.36 14.55
CA SER A 89 -6.21 -1.13 14.90
C SER A 89 -6.00 -2.63 14.66
N PRO A 90 -6.77 -3.50 15.33
CA PRO A 90 -6.86 -4.90 14.93
C PRO A 90 -7.25 -5.06 13.45
N PRO A 91 -6.87 -6.17 12.79
CA PRO A 91 -7.30 -6.49 11.43
C PRO A 91 -8.83 -6.54 11.31
N ASP A 92 -9.37 -5.92 10.26
CA ASP A 92 -10.81 -5.90 9.97
C ASP A 92 -11.24 -7.22 9.29
N PRO A 93 -12.16 -8.01 9.87
CA PRO A 93 -12.60 -9.27 9.29
C PRO A 93 -13.53 -9.05 8.10
N LEU A 94 -13.12 -9.50 6.91
CA LEU A 94 -13.91 -9.35 5.69
C LEU A 94 -14.89 -10.52 5.49
N GLY A 95 -14.50 -11.72 5.90
CA GLY A 95 -15.31 -12.93 5.79
C GLY A 95 -14.51 -14.18 5.45
N CYS A 96 -15.16 -15.33 5.41
CA CYS A 96 -14.51 -16.59 5.05
C CYS A 96 -14.18 -16.63 3.55
N SER A 97 -13.07 -17.24 3.13
CA SER A 97 -12.72 -17.45 1.73
C SER A 97 -13.67 -18.40 0.99
N LEU A 98 -14.39 -19.23 1.74
CA LEU A 98 -15.35 -20.20 1.24
C LEU A 98 -16.65 -20.12 2.05
N ILE A 99 -17.77 -20.05 1.35
CA ILE A 99 -19.13 -20.19 1.90
C ILE A 99 -19.82 -21.39 1.25
N SER A 100 -21.03 -21.73 1.70
CA SER A 100 -21.81 -22.88 1.22
C SER A 100 -21.83 -23.02 -0.29
N ASP A 101 -21.93 -21.89 -0.98
CA ASP A 101 -22.25 -21.86 -2.40
C ASP A 101 -21.05 -21.47 -3.28
N GLY A 102 -19.86 -21.26 -2.70
CA GLY A 102 -18.68 -20.93 -3.49
C GLY A 102 -17.57 -20.13 -2.81
N LYS A 103 -16.49 -19.94 -3.57
CA LYS A 103 -15.32 -19.15 -3.20
C LYS A 103 -15.65 -17.66 -3.22
N GLN A 104 -15.08 -16.93 -2.28
CA GLN A 104 -15.15 -15.47 -2.26
C GLN A 104 -13.80 -14.81 -1.95
N GLU A 105 -13.60 -13.63 -2.52
CA GLU A 105 -12.41 -12.81 -2.40
C GLU A 105 -12.78 -11.33 -2.27
N TRP A 106 -11.85 -10.52 -1.80
CA TRP A 106 -12.01 -9.07 -1.71
C TRP A 106 -10.90 -8.37 -2.46
N LYS A 107 -11.27 -7.40 -3.30
CA LYS A 107 -10.32 -6.56 -4.03
C LYS A 107 -10.51 -5.12 -3.60
N ILE A 108 -9.42 -4.46 -3.22
CA ILE A 108 -9.44 -3.03 -2.92
C ILE A 108 -9.54 -2.27 -4.25
N ILE A 109 -10.63 -1.51 -4.40
CA ILE A 109 -10.91 -0.64 -5.55
C ILE A 109 -10.39 0.77 -5.31
N LYS A 110 -10.48 1.25 -4.06
CA LYS A 110 -10.05 2.60 -3.70
C LYS A 110 -9.50 2.61 -2.29
N ALA A 111 -8.44 3.39 -2.06
CA ALA A 111 -7.87 3.65 -0.76
C ALA A 111 -7.60 5.16 -0.66
N GLU A 112 -8.12 5.79 0.39
CA GLU A 112 -8.04 7.24 0.60
C GLU A 112 -7.61 7.51 2.04
N TRP A 113 -6.73 8.50 2.23
CA TRP A 113 -6.53 9.06 3.56
C TRP A 113 -7.84 9.66 4.05
N LEU A 114 -8.20 9.41 5.31
CA LEU A 114 -9.25 10.21 5.93
C LEU A 114 -8.73 11.62 6.24
N PRO A 115 -9.55 12.67 6.04
CA PRO A 115 -9.21 14.00 6.50
C PRO A 115 -9.02 13.97 8.02
N GLN A 116 -7.98 14.65 8.49
CA GLN A 116 -7.64 14.78 9.90
C GLN A 116 -8.48 15.87 10.56
#